data_AF-A0A496R1K1-F1
#
_entry.id   AF-A0A496R1K1-F1
#
_cell.length_a   1.000
_cell.length_b   1.000
_cell.length_c   1.000
_cell.angle_alpha   90.00
_cell.angle_beta   90.00
_cell.angle_gamma   90.00
#
_symmetry.space_group_name_H-M   'P 1'
#
loop_
_entity.id
_entity.type
_entity.pdbx_description
1 polymer ?
#
loop_
_entity_poly.entity_id
_entity_poly.type
_entity_poly.pdbx_seq_one_letter_code
_entity_poly.pdbx_strand_id
1 'polypeptide(L)'
;MISPHSYEKQELSFVNIPPRMNVFIMGSDYIYVTKNLKPIHVARDGELIVALPRIKEDLSKKMTSYDFNGRPVFVDFSVKPLELIDPDGNRVTETTKVHNKTYLLGSDKLGRDLLTRLMIGARISLLVAFIAALTNLIIGILYGGISAYAGGNMDNIMMRFVDVVSTIPLTLYVILIMVILPGDTGILSIIIALGSVYWVNMARVVRGQILTLKEQDYVHGAKIMGTTTWNILIRHLIPNAMGPIIVTVTMLIPSAIFIEAFMSFIGLGVSPPMASWGTMCNDALEA
;
A
#
# COMPACT_ATOMS: atom_id res chain seq x y z
N MET A 1 1.85 15.66 -12.49
CA MET A 1 1.14 14.50 -11.91
C MET A 1 -0.03 14.17 -12.81
N ILE A 2 -0.47 12.92 -12.86
CA ILE A 2 -1.62 12.49 -13.70
C ILE A 2 -2.93 13.13 -13.22
N SER A 3 -3.02 13.46 -11.94
CA SER A 3 -4.12 14.23 -11.35
C SER A 3 -3.70 15.67 -11.06
N PRO A 4 -4.60 16.65 -11.22
CA PRO A 4 -4.36 18.05 -10.86
C PRO A 4 -4.46 18.32 -9.35
N HIS A 5 -4.90 17.34 -8.55
CA HIS A 5 -5.13 17.50 -7.11
C HIS A 5 -3.86 17.29 -6.29
N SER A 6 -3.72 18.07 -5.22
CA SER A 6 -2.64 17.90 -4.24
C SER A 6 -2.87 16.66 -3.37
N TYR A 7 -1.77 16.08 -2.90
CA TYR A 7 -1.77 14.90 -2.04
C TYR A 7 -2.44 15.12 -0.68
N GLU A 8 -2.23 16.30 -0.09
CA GLU A 8 -2.64 16.60 1.29
C GLU A 8 -3.95 17.39 1.36
N LYS A 9 -4.28 18.13 0.29
CA LYS A 9 -5.42 19.05 0.29
C LYS A 9 -6.72 18.27 0.49
N GLN A 10 -7.41 18.59 1.57
CA GLN A 10 -8.71 18.04 1.91
C GLN A 10 -9.81 18.90 1.28
N GLU A 11 -10.83 18.24 0.72
CA GLU A 11 -12.00 18.90 0.15
C GLU A 11 -13.27 18.23 0.70
N LEU A 12 -13.67 18.65 1.90
CA LEU A 12 -14.78 18.05 2.65
C LEU A 12 -16.14 18.17 1.91
N SER A 13 -16.20 18.99 0.86
CA SER A 13 -17.35 19.09 -0.02
C SER A 13 -17.58 17.81 -0.84
N PHE A 14 -16.51 17.10 -1.20
CA PHE A 14 -16.48 15.98 -2.13
C PHE A 14 -15.89 14.74 -1.47
N VAL A 15 -16.53 14.26 -0.41
CA VAL A 15 -16.09 13.11 0.39
C VAL A 15 -16.69 11.80 -0.16
N ASN A 16 -15.88 10.74 -0.20
CA ASN A 16 -16.29 9.38 -0.60
C ASN A 16 -16.98 9.32 -1.97
N ILE A 17 -16.51 10.13 -2.94
CA ILE A 17 -17.10 10.15 -4.28
C ILE A 17 -16.53 8.97 -5.09
N PRO A 18 -17.37 8.11 -5.69
CA PRO A 18 -16.89 7.00 -6.50
C PRO A 18 -16.33 7.46 -7.87
N PRO A 19 -15.54 6.62 -8.54
CA PRO A 19 -15.08 6.88 -9.92
C PRO A 19 -16.21 6.84 -10.95
N ARG A 20 -17.32 6.16 -10.65
CA ARG A 20 -18.54 6.12 -11.45
C ARG A 20 -19.73 6.51 -10.59
N MET A 21 -20.45 7.54 -11.00
CA MET A 21 -21.58 8.12 -10.29
C MET A 21 -22.88 7.77 -11.01
N ASN A 22 -23.88 7.34 -10.24
CA ASN A 22 -25.26 7.31 -10.71
C ASN A 22 -25.87 8.69 -10.41
N VAL A 23 -26.13 9.49 -11.43
CA VAL A 23 -26.61 10.86 -11.29
C VAL A 23 -28.07 10.98 -11.73
N PHE A 24 -28.82 11.82 -11.04
CA PHE A 24 -30.19 12.20 -11.39
C PHE A 24 -30.17 13.28 -12.46
N ILE A 25 -31.04 13.15 -13.46
CA ILE A 25 -31.16 14.11 -14.56
C ILE A 25 -32.20 15.16 -14.19
N MET A 26 -31.79 16.43 -14.15
CA MET A 26 -32.65 17.55 -13.78
C MET A 26 -32.52 18.64 -14.85
N GLY A 27 -33.27 18.49 -15.94
CA GLY A 27 -33.20 19.37 -17.11
C GLY A 27 -31.85 19.32 -17.83
N SER A 28 -31.09 20.42 -17.80
CA SER A 28 -29.75 20.50 -18.38
C SER A 28 -28.66 19.89 -17.49
N ASP A 29 -28.92 19.75 -16.20
CA ASP A 29 -27.92 19.49 -15.18
C ASP A 29 -28.06 18.12 -14.53
N TYR A 30 -26.98 17.65 -13.91
CA TYR A 30 -26.97 16.39 -13.18
C TYR A 30 -26.76 16.62 -11.69
N ILE A 31 -27.44 15.82 -10.88
CA ILE A 31 -27.26 15.82 -9.42
C ILE A 31 -26.81 14.44 -8.98
N TYR A 32 -25.66 14.38 -8.32
CA TYR A 32 -25.19 13.17 -7.64
C TYR A 32 -25.52 13.27 -6.15
N VAL A 33 -26.18 12.27 -5.59
CA VAL A 33 -26.41 12.19 -4.14
C VAL A 33 -25.40 11.22 -3.53
N THR A 34 -24.57 11.73 -2.63
CA THR A 34 -23.56 10.93 -1.91
C THR A 34 -24.20 9.93 -0.94
N LYS A 35 -23.42 8.94 -0.47
CA LYS A 35 -23.85 8.02 0.61
C LYS A 35 -24.29 8.75 1.89
N ASN A 36 -23.73 9.94 2.14
CA ASN A 36 -24.06 10.79 3.29
C ASN A 36 -25.24 11.73 3.01
N LEU A 37 -26.06 11.44 1.99
CA LEU A 37 -27.26 12.18 1.61
C LEU A 37 -27.01 13.65 1.22
N LYS A 38 -25.77 13.98 0.85
CA LYS A 38 -25.39 15.30 0.37
C LYS A 38 -25.47 15.32 -1.16
N PRO A 39 -26.36 16.12 -1.77
CA PRO A 39 -26.40 16.29 -3.21
C PRO A 39 -25.29 17.21 -3.70
N ILE A 40 -24.75 16.90 -4.87
CA ILE A 40 -23.68 17.60 -5.55
C ILE A 40 -24.13 17.87 -6.98
N HIS A 41 -23.97 19.10 -7.43
CA HIS A 41 -24.15 19.48 -8.83
C HIS A 41 -22.98 18.95 -9.65
N VAL A 42 -23.30 18.18 -10.68
CA VAL A 42 -22.36 17.55 -11.60
C VAL A 42 -22.63 18.05 -13.01
N ALA A 43 -21.58 18.42 -13.73
CA ALA A 43 -21.65 18.74 -15.15
C ALA A 43 -22.00 17.49 -15.98
N ARG A 44 -22.53 17.68 -17.19
CA ARG A 44 -22.88 16.55 -18.08
C ARG A 44 -21.72 15.64 -18.43
N ASP A 45 -20.51 16.19 -18.38
CA ASP A 45 -19.29 15.49 -18.71
C ASP A 45 -18.65 14.80 -17.48
N GLY A 46 -19.22 14.97 -16.27
CA GLY A 46 -18.81 14.30 -15.05
C GLY A 46 -17.91 15.09 -14.11
N GLU A 47 -17.72 16.38 -14.35
CA GLU A 47 -17.03 17.28 -13.43
C GLU A 47 -17.92 17.65 -12.22
N LEU A 48 -17.37 17.56 -11.01
CA LEU A 48 -18.03 17.99 -9.78
C LEU A 48 -17.93 19.52 -9.66
N ILE A 49 -19.08 20.21 -9.67
CA ILE A 49 -19.12 21.67 -9.64
C ILE A 49 -19.18 22.17 -8.19
N VAL A 50 -20.26 21.82 -7.48
CA VAL A 50 -20.50 22.34 -6.13
C VAL A 50 -21.40 21.40 -5.33
N ALA A 51 -21.10 21.25 -4.04
CA ALA A 51 -21.99 20.57 -3.12
C ALA A 51 -23.13 21.51 -2.70
N LEU A 52 -24.37 21.08 -2.86
CA LEU A 52 -25.52 21.97 -2.66
C LEU A 52 -25.64 22.37 -1.18
N PRO A 53 -25.85 23.67 -0.87
CA PRO A 53 -26.03 24.11 0.50
C PRO A 53 -27.35 23.58 1.06
N ARG A 54 -27.30 23.10 2.30
CA ARG A 54 -28.47 22.59 3.02
C ARG A 54 -29.36 23.76 3.44
N ILE A 55 -30.64 23.68 3.14
CA ILE A 55 -31.65 24.65 3.56
C ILE A 55 -32.28 24.21 4.89
N LYS A 56 -32.88 23.01 4.92
CA LYS A 56 -33.60 22.49 6.09
C LYS A 56 -33.58 20.97 6.13
N GLU A 57 -33.51 20.41 7.32
CA GLU A 57 -33.60 18.97 7.57
C GLU A 57 -34.85 18.66 8.40
N ASP A 58 -35.72 17.80 7.87
CA ASP A 58 -36.94 17.34 8.54
C ASP A 58 -36.81 15.84 8.84
N LEU A 59 -36.35 15.54 10.06
CA LEU A 59 -36.12 14.17 10.50
C LEU A 59 -37.43 13.36 10.65
N SER A 60 -38.54 14.03 10.95
CA SER A 60 -39.86 13.37 11.08
C SER A 60 -40.34 12.86 9.72
N LYS A 61 -40.07 13.61 8.66
CA LYS A 61 -40.39 13.21 7.28
C LYS A 61 -39.26 12.48 6.56
N LYS A 62 -38.11 12.30 7.22
CA LYS A 62 -36.89 11.71 6.63
C LYS A 62 -36.52 12.39 5.29
N MET A 63 -36.56 13.71 5.29
CA MET A 63 -36.35 14.52 4.09
C MET A 63 -35.45 15.71 4.40
N THR A 64 -34.50 15.98 3.51
CA THR A 64 -33.61 17.16 3.62
C THR A 64 -33.71 18.00 2.36
N SER A 65 -33.91 19.30 2.50
CA SER A 65 -33.94 20.25 1.40
C SER A 65 -32.59 20.95 1.20
N TYR A 66 -32.25 21.16 -0.05
CA TYR A 66 -31.01 21.77 -0.52
C TYR A 66 -31.32 22.83 -1.56
N ASP A 67 -30.46 23.84 -1.67
CA ASP A 67 -30.59 24.89 -2.67
C ASP A 67 -29.88 24.49 -3.97
N PHE A 68 -30.60 24.50 -5.07
CA PHE A 68 -30.09 24.31 -6.41
C PHE A 68 -30.41 25.54 -7.26
N ASN A 69 -29.44 26.44 -7.41
CA ASN A 69 -29.57 27.68 -8.19
C ASN A 69 -30.80 28.53 -7.78
N GLY A 70 -31.08 28.63 -6.48
CA GLY A 70 -32.21 29.38 -5.95
C GLY A 70 -33.53 28.61 -5.90
N ARG A 71 -33.53 27.31 -6.24
CA ARG A 71 -34.71 26.44 -6.20
C ARG A 71 -34.51 25.29 -5.19
N PRO A 72 -35.51 24.98 -4.35
CA PRO A 72 -35.37 23.92 -3.36
C PRO A 72 -35.48 22.53 -4.00
N VAL A 73 -34.50 21.68 -3.76
CA VAL A 73 -34.49 20.26 -4.13
C VAL A 73 -34.54 19.43 -2.86
N PHE A 74 -35.32 18.36 -2.85
CA PHE A 74 -35.47 17.51 -1.67
C PHE A 74 -34.86 16.14 -1.89
N VAL A 75 -34.11 15.66 -0.90
CA VAL A 75 -33.61 14.29 -0.85
C VAL A 75 -34.47 13.54 0.15
N ASP A 76 -35.28 12.60 -0.36
CA ASP A 76 -36.09 11.68 0.44
C ASP A 76 -35.30 10.40 0.69
N PHE A 77 -34.98 10.16 1.97
CA PHE A 77 -34.24 8.98 2.42
C PHE A 77 -35.12 8.02 3.23
N SER A 78 -36.45 8.17 3.15
CA SER A 78 -37.42 7.21 3.69
C SER A 78 -37.49 5.92 2.85
N VAL A 79 -37.17 6.02 1.56
CA VAL A 79 -37.22 4.94 0.57
C VAL A 79 -35.83 4.53 0.07
N LYS A 80 -35.68 3.27 -0.36
CA LYS A 80 -34.45 2.73 -0.98
C LYS A 80 -34.79 2.15 -2.37
N PRO A 81 -34.11 2.56 -3.46
CA PRO A 81 -33.07 3.59 -3.54
C PRO A 81 -33.60 4.98 -3.16
N LEU A 82 -32.69 5.86 -2.70
CA LEU A 82 -33.03 7.24 -2.34
C LEU A 82 -33.66 7.95 -3.53
N GLU A 83 -34.62 8.84 -3.25
CA GLU A 83 -35.34 9.59 -4.27
C GLU A 83 -35.00 11.08 -4.16
N LEU A 84 -34.89 11.72 -5.33
CA LEU A 84 -34.72 13.16 -5.44
C LEU A 84 -36.02 13.78 -5.92
N ILE A 85 -36.47 14.85 -5.28
CA ILE A 85 -37.72 15.55 -5.60
C ILE A 85 -37.38 16.95 -6.10
N ASP A 86 -37.90 17.25 -7.28
CA ASP A 86 -37.78 18.53 -7.98
C ASP A 86 -38.54 19.65 -7.21
N PRO A 87 -38.26 20.95 -7.46
CA PRO A 87 -38.97 22.05 -6.81
C PRO A 87 -40.49 22.02 -7.02
N ASP A 88 -40.95 21.40 -8.11
CA ASP A 88 -42.35 21.22 -8.45
C ASP A 88 -43.02 20.04 -7.70
N GLY A 89 -42.28 19.34 -6.85
CA GLY A 89 -42.79 18.19 -6.08
C GLY A 89 -42.77 16.86 -6.83
N ASN A 90 -42.22 16.84 -8.05
CA ASN A 90 -42.13 15.63 -8.87
C ASN A 90 -40.90 14.80 -8.50
N ARG A 91 -41.06 13.47 -8.49
CA ARG A 91 -39.94 12.53 -8.27
C ARG A 91 -39.07 12.46 -9.52
N VAL A 92 -37.78 12.75 -9.36
CA VAL A 92 -36.78 12.59 -10.42
C VAL A 92 -36.36 11.13 -10.49
N THR A 93 -36.87 10.41 -11.48
CA THR A 93 -36.61 8.97 -11.69
C THR A 93 -35.57 8.72 -12.78
N GLU A 94 -35.36 9.69 -13.68
CA GLU A 94 -34.35 9.58 -14.73
C GLU A 94 -32.95 9.65 -14.12
N THR A 95 -32.20 8.56 -14.29
CA THR A 95 -30.82 8.45 -13.82
C THR A 95 -29.91 7.96 -14.93
N THR A 96 -28.66 8.42 -14.91
CA THR A 96 -27.62 7.97 -15.84
C THR A 96 -26.30 7.74 -15.12
N LYS A 97 -25.41 6.98 -15.74
CA LYS A 97 -24.07 6.70 -15.22
C LYS A 97 -23.05 7.62 -15.87
N VAL A 98 -22.34 8.38 -15.06
CA VAL A 98 -21.29 9.30 -15.51
C VAL A 98 -19.97 8.97 -14.81
N HIS A 99 -18.85 9.14 -15.53
CA HIS A 99 -17.51 8.96 -14.96
C HIS A 99 -17.11 10.23 -14.21
N ASN A 100 -16.48 10.09 -13.04
CA ASN A 100 -15.97 11.22 -12.28
C ASN A 100 -14.70 11.77 -12.93
N LYS A 101 -14.78 12.97 -13.52
CA LYS A 101 -13.64 13.63 -14.15
C LYS A 101 -12.76 14.39 -13.15
N THR A 102 -13.35 14.87 -12.05
CA THR A 102 -12.62 15.59 -11.00
C THR A 102 -11.70 14.62 -10.27
N TYR A 103 -12.24 13.48 -9.83
CA TYR A 103 -11.48 12.43 -9.15
C TYR A 103 -11.56 11.12 -9.92
N LEU A 104 -10.54 10.84 -10.74
CA LEU A 104 -10.51 9.70 -11.66
C LEU A 104 -10.74 8.34 -10.97
N LEU A 105 -10.16 8.13 -9.78
CA LEU A 105 -10.40 6.94 -8.95
C LEU A 105 -11.35 7.20 -7.77
N GLY A 106 -11.95 8.38 -7.72
CA GLY A 106 -12.76 8.83 -6.61
C GLY A 106 -11.98 9.56 -5.52
N SER A 107 -12.69 9.96 -4.47
CA SER A 107 -12.13 10.67 -3.32
C SER A 107 -12.32 9.88 -2.03
N ASP A 108 -11.44 10.11 -1.06
CA ASP A 108 -11.50 9.46 0.24
C ASP A 108 -12.42 10.20 1.23
N LYS A 109 -12.41 9.75 2.49
CA LYS A 109 -13.18 10.30 3.61
C LYS A 109 -12.93 11.77 3.92
N LEU A 110 -11.78 12.28 3.50
CA LEU A 110 -11.38 13.68 3.69
C LEU A 110 -11.44 14.45 2.36
N GLY A 111 -12.02 13.85 1.32
CA GLY A 111 -12.13 14.44 -0.01
C GLY A 111 -10.79 14.58 -0.73
N ARG A 112 -9.77 13.81 -0.32
CA ARG A 112 -8.48 13.77 -1.00
C ARG A 112 -8.57 12.85 -2.22
N ASP A 113 -7.81 13.16 -3.26
CA ASP A 113 -7.79 12.38 -4.48
C ASP A 113 -7.14 10.99 -4.30
N LEU A 114 -7.94 9.94 -4.51
CA LEU A 114 -7.47 8.55 -4.36
C LEU A 114 -6.40 8.19 -5.38
N LEU A 115 -6.46 8.72 -6.61
CA LEU A 115 -5.45 8.40 -7.63
C LEU A 115 -4.08 8.94 -7.22
N THR A 116 -4.02 10.18 -6.76
CA THR A 116 -2.80 10.79 -6.23
C THR A 116 -2.27 10.04 -5.02
N ARG A 117 -3.15 9.70 -4.06
CA ARG A 117 -2.76 8.92 -2.88
C ARG A 117 -2.24 7.53 -3.25
N LEU A 118 -2.84 6.87 -4.24
CA LEU A 118 -2.39 5.56 -4.73
C LEU A 118 -0.98 5.61 -5.30
N MET A 119 -0.69 6.61 -6.15
CA MET A 119 0.62 6.76 -6.77
C MET A 119 1.71 7.15 -5.77
N ILE A 120 1.40 8.03 -4.80
CA ILE A 120 2.36 8.43 -3.77
C ILE A 120 2.57 7.31 -2.77
N GLY A 121 1.51 6.62 -2.35
CA GLY A 121 1.59 5.48 -1.45
C GLY A 121 2.39 4.32 -2.04
N ALA A 122 2.32 4.12 -3.36
CA ALA A 122 3.17 3.16 -4.06
C ALA A 122 4.66 3.45 -3.84
N ARG A 123 5.08 4.73 -3.80
CA ARG A 123 6.49 5.08 -3.57
C ARG A 123 6.97 4.63 -2.20
N ILE A 124 6.14 4.80 -1.16
CA ILE A 124 6.49 4.38 0.20
C ILE A 124 6.57 2.86 0.29
N SER A 125 5.54 2.15 -0.19
CA SER A 125 5.52 0.68 -0.15
C SER A 125 6.67 0.06 -0.96
N LEU A 126 6.99 0.62 -2.14
CA LEU A 126 8.12 0.16 -2.96
C LEU A 126 9.48 0.50 -2.35
N LEU A 127 9.63 1.66 -1.71
CA LEU A 127 10.87 2.05 -1.04
C LEU A 127 11.20 1.08 0.11
N VAL A 128 10.21 0.76 0.95
CA VAL A 128 10.36 -0.20 2.04
C VAL A 128 10.79 -1.57 1.49
N ALA A 129 10.10 -2.06 0.46
CA ALA A 129 10.40 -3.34 -0.15
C ALA A 129 11.79 -3.38 -0.81
N PHE A 130 12.21 -2.30 -1.46
CA PHE A 130 13.51 -2.20 -2.09
C PHE A 130 14.65 -2.19 -1.07
N ILE A 131 14.53 -1.42 0.01
CA ILE A 131 15.55 -1.38 1.08
C ILE A 131 15.64 -2.74 1.77
N ALA A 132 14.50 -3.38 2.07
CA ALA A 132 14.46 -4.72 2.64
C ALA A 132 15.14 -5.74 1.70
N ALA A 133 14.86 -5.67 0.40
CA ALA A 133 15.45 -6.57 -0.58
C ALA A 133 16.96 -6.39 -0.73
N LEU A 134 17.44 -5.14 -0.75
CA LEU A 134 18.86 -4.83 -0.83
C LEU A 134 19.62 -5.34 0.41
N THR A 135 19.06 -5.09 1.59
CA THR A 135 19.65 -5.56 2.86
C THR A 135 19.70 -7.09 2.91
N ASN A 136 18.60 -7.74 2.50
CA ASN A 136 18.53 -9.19 2.39
C ASN A 136 19.54 -9.77 1.40
N LEU A 137 19.71 -9.13 0.24
CA LEU A 137 20.69 -9.54 -0.77
C LEU A 137 22.12 -9.46 -0.21
N ILE A 138 22.50 -8.31 0.34
CA ILE A 138 23.87 -8.09 0.81
C ILE A 138 24.18 -9.01 2.00
N ILE A 139 23.35 -8.96 3.04
CA ILE A 139 23.61 -9.71 4.28
C ILE A 139 23.41 -11.20 4.03
N GLY A 140 22.30 -11.59 3.41
CA GLY A 140 21.95 -13.00 3.22
C GLY A 140 22.95 -13.74 2.34
N ILE A 141 23.36 -13.15 1.22
CA ILE A 141 24.33 -13.79 0.31
C ILE A 141 25.70 -13.92 0.98
N LEU A 142 26.21 -12.84 1.58
CA LEU A 142 27.52 -12.87 2.22
C LEU A 142 27.52 -13.81 3.41
N TYR A 143 26.52 -13.72 4.29
CA TYR A 143 26.44 -14.55 5.49
C TYR A 143 26.31 -16.04 5.14
N GLY A 144 25.36 -16.40 4.27
CA GLY A 144 25.16 -17.78 3.85
C GLY A 144 26.36 -18.35 3.09
N GLY A 145 26.97 -17.53 2.23
CA GLY A 145 28.16 -17.92 1.45
C GLY A 145 29.39 -18.15 2.32
N ILE A 146 29.66 -17.25 3.28
CA ILE A 146 30.76 -17.39 4.23
C ILE A 146 30.53 -18.63 5.12
N SER A 147 29.31 -18.81 5.65
CA SER A 147 28.94 -19.97 6.49
C SER A 147 29.22 -21.29 5.78
N ALA A 148 28.68 -21.46 4.57
CA ALA A 148 28.84 -22.69 3.79
C ALA A 148 30.28 -22.98 3.36
N TYR A 149 31.01 -21.92 2.94
CA TYR A 149 32.37 -22.07 2.47
C TYR A 149 33.33 -22.41 3.61
N ALA A 150 33.21 -21.73 4.75
CA ALA A 150 34.04 -22.02 5.93
C ALA A 150 33.78 -23.43 6.48
N GLY A 151 32.52 -23.88 6.50
CA GLY A 151 32.14 -25.20 6.97
C GLY A 151 32.43 -25.45 8.45
N GLY A 152 32.29 -26.71 8.88
CA GLY A 152 32.64 -27.18 10.23
C GLY A 152 31.95 -26.40 11.35
N ASN A 153 32.71 -26.07 12.39
CA ASN A 153 32.18 -25.38 13.57
C ASN A 153 31.72 -23.94 13.28
N MET A 154 32.39 -23.25 12.33
CA MET A 154 32.01 -21.88 11.97
C MET A 154 30.61 -21.85 11.36
N ASP A 155 30.34 -22.75 10.41
CA ASP A 155 29.03 -22.92 9.81
C ASP A 155 27.96 -23.23 10.87
N ASN A 156 28.25 -24.15 11.80
CA ASN A 156 27.34 -24.50 12.88
C ASN A 156 26.99 -23.29 13.76
N ILE A 157 27.97 -22.51 14.20
CA ILE A 157 27.75 -21.33 15.04
C ILE A 157 26.95 -20.26 14.28
N MET A 158 27.35 -19.97 13.04
CA MET A 158 26.66 -18.99 12.21
C MET A 158 25.20 -19.38 11.98
N MET A 159 24.92 -20.66 11.73
CA MET A 159 23.54 -21.13 11.56
C MET A 159 22.74 -21.17 12.86
N ARG A 160 23.37 -21.40 14.02
CA ARG A 160 22.69 -21.24 15.32
C ARG A 160 22.19 -19.81 15.52
N PHE A 161 22.99 -18.81 15.15
CA PHE A 161 22.55 -17.41 15.21
C PHE A 161 21.35 -17.15 14.30
N VAL A 162 21.40 -17.64 13.05
CA VAL A 162 20.27 -17.56 12.10
C VAL A 162 19.01 -18.20 12.68
N ASP A 163 19.14 -19.36 13.32
CA ASP A 163 18.02 -20.07 13.94
C ASP A 163 17.39 -19.26 15.09
N VAL A 164 18.21 -18.65 15.95
CA VAL A 164 17.76 -17.77 17.03
C VAL A 164 16.98 -16.57 16.49
N VAL A 165 17.52 -15.87 15.48
CA VAL A 165 16.82 -14.73 14.85
C VAL A 165 15.46 -15.15 14.29
N SER A 166 15.40 -16.31 13.63
CA SER A 166 14.17 -16.85 13.03
C SER A 166 13.12 -17.37 14.03
N THR A 167 13.46 -17.47 15.32
CA THR A 167 12.55 -17.98 16.35
C THR A 167 11.50 -16.94 16.75
N ILE A 168 11.83 -15.64 16.64
CA ILE A 168 10.94 -14.55 17.03
C ILE A 168 10.05 -14.15 15.83
N PRO A 169 8.72 -14.07 16.00
CA PRO A 169 7.82 -13.57 14.96
C PRO A 169 8.17 -12.15 14.51
N LEU A 170 8.13 -11.91 13.19
CA LEU A 170 8.46 -10.61 12.59
C LEU A 170 7.62 -9.45 13.15
N THR A 171 6.34 -9.70 13.45
CA THR A 171 5.43 -8.71 14.07
C THR A 171 5.98 -8.20 15.39
N LEU A 172 6.59 -9.08 16.21
CA LEU A 172 7.17 -8.69 17.48
C LEU A 172 8.41 -7.81 17.28
N TYR A 173 9.24 -8.08 16.26
CA TYR A 173 10.36 -7.20 15.93
C TYR A 173 9.90 -5.79 15.59
N VAL A 174 8.87 -5.66 14.74
CA VAL A 174 8.32 -4.34 14.37
C VAL A 174 7.84 -3.58 15.60
N ILE A 175 7.04 -4.23 16.46
CA ILE A 175 6.50 -3.61 17.68
C ILE A 175 7.62 -3.20 18.64
N LEU A 176 8.60 -4.08 18.88
CA LEU A 176 9.71 -3.79 19.79
C LEU A 176 10.56 -2.62 19.30
N ILE A 177 10.87 -2.57 18.00
CA ILE A 177 11.65 -1.47 17.42
C ILE A 177 10.87 -0.16 17.50
N MET A 178 9.55 -0.18 17.23
CA MET A 178 8.69 0.99 17.33
C MET A 178 8.67 1.56 18.76
N VAL A 179 8.66 0.71 19.79
CA VAL A 179 8.73 1.14 21.20
C VAL A 179 10.10 1.74 21.53
N ILE A 180 11.18 1.22 20.93
CA ILE A 180 12.56 1.68 21.17
C ILE A 180 12.86 3.00 20.44
N LEU A 181 12.18 3.28 19.32
CA LEU A 181 12.37 4.47 18.48
C LEU A 181 11.23 5.48 18.68
N PRO A 182 11.22 6.26 19.78
CA PRO A 182 10.18 7.24 20.02
C PRO A 182 10.16 8.32 18.92
N GLY A 183 9.00 8.51 18.31
CA GLY A 183 8.78 9.50 17.24
C GLY A 183 8.89 8.96 15.82
N ASP A 184 9.15 7.66 15.63
CA ASP A 184 9.05 7.04 14.30
C ASP A 184 7.59 6.96 13.84
N THR A 185 7.36 7.26 12.56
CA THR A 185 6.06 7.13 11.90
C THR A 185 5.78 5.69 11.44
N GLY A 186 6.39 4.69 12.09
CA GLY A 186 6.33 3.25 11.80
C GLY A 186 7.18 2.76 10.62
N ILE A 187 7.49 3.62 9.64
CA ILE A 187 8.23 3.23 8.42
C ILE A 187 9.63 2.73 8.75
N LEU A 188 10.37 3.45 9.59
CA LEU A 188 11.75 3.07 9.91
C LEU A 188 11.79 1.77 10.70
N SER A 189 10.84 1.59 11.63
CA SER A 189 10.67 0.37 12.41
C SER A 189 10.42 -0.84 11.53
N ILE A 190 9.56 -0.72 10.52
CA ILE A 190 9.31 -1.76 9.53
C ILE A 190 10.59 -2.05 8.74
N ILE A 191 11.29 -1.04 8.23
CA ILE A 191 12.52 -1.22 7.45
C ILE A 191 13.59 -1.96 8.25
N ILE A 192 13.83 -1.56 9.50
CA ILE A 192 14.84 -2.19 10.38
C ILE A 192 14.42 -3.63 10.72
N ALA A 193 13.14 -3.87 11.02
CA ALA A 193 12.64 -5.22 11.29
C ALA A 193 12.83 -6.14 10.08
N LEU A 194 12.43 -5.69 8.89
CA LEU A 194 12.60 -6.43 7.64
C LEU A 194 14.08 -6.70 7.35
N GLY A 195 14.92 -5.66 7.46
CA GLY A 195 16.36 -5.75 7.20
C GLY A 195 17.11 -6.66 8.17
N SER A 196 16.66 -6.76 9.42
CA SER A 196 17.27 -7.59 10.46
C SER A 196 16.79 -9.05 10.47
N VAL A 197 15.67 -9.36 9.81
CA VAL A 197 15.07 -10.71 9.85
C VAL A 197 15.09 -11.41 8.49
N TYR A 198 14.78 -10.72 7.38
CA TYR A 198 14.54 -11.39 6.09
C TYR A 198 15.76 -12.11 5.53
N TRP A 199 16.95 -11.56 5.77
CA TRP A 199 18.24 -12.10 5.29
C TRP A 199 18.50 -13.54 5.73
N VAL A 200 17.87 -14.01 6.82
CA VAL A 200 17.96 -15.38 7.33
C VAL A 200 17.56 -16.41 6.27
N ASN A 201 16.46 -16.17 5.55
CA ASN A 201 16.00 -17.10 4.51
C ASN A 201 16.97 -17.12 3.32
N MET A 202 17.44 -15.95 2.89
CA MET A 202 18.45 -15.85 1.82
C MET A 202 19.76 -16.55 2.23
N ALA A 203 20.20 -16.39 3.47
CA ALA A 203 21.39 -17.06 3.99
C ALA A 203 21.25 -18.59 3.91
N ARG A 204 20.07 -19.15 4.24
CA ARG A 204 19.81 -20.59 4.11
C ARG A 204 19.84 -21.06 2.65
N VAL A 205 19.21 -20.32 1.75
CA VAL A 205 19.20 -20.64 0.30
C VAL A 205 20.62 -20.64 -0.26
N VAL A 206 21.37 -19.56 -0.04
CA VAL A 206 22.74 -19.44 -0.54
C VAL A 206 23.63 -20.49 0.11
N ARG A 207 23.51 -20.72 1.42
CA ARG A 207 24.26 -21.77 2.10
C ARG A 207 24.06 -23.13 1.43
N GLY A 208 22.82 -23.51 1.15
CA GLY A 208 22.50 -24.77 0.47
C GLY A 208 23.16 -24.89 -0.89
N GLN A 209 23.15 -23.82 -1.70
CA GLN A 209 23.82 -23.80 -3.00
C GLN A 209 25.34 -23.93 -2.87
N ILE A 210 25.93 -23.17 -1.95
CA ILE A 210 27.39 -23.10 -1.79
C ILE A 210 27.95 -24.42 -1.22
N LEU A 211 27.21 -25.12 -0.36
CA LEU A 211 27.57 -26.46 0.12
C LEU A 211 27.71 -27.47 -1.01
N THR A 212 26.87 -27.39 -2.04
CA THR A 212 26.95 -28.25 -3.23
C THR A 212 28.03 -27.77 -4.21
N LEU A 213 28.10 -26.47 -4.45
CA LEU A 213 29.02 -25.89 -5.44
C LEU A 213 30.49 -26.02 -5.00
N LYS A 214 30.78 -25.93 -3.70
CA LYS A 214 32.16 -25.98 -3.20
C LYS A 214 32.85 -27.34 -3.41
N GLU A 215 32.08 -28.40 -3.62
CA GLU A 215 32.57 -29.76 -3.89
C GLU A 215 32.82 -30.03 -5.37
N GLN A 216 32.54 -29.07 -6.27
CA GLN A 216 32.73 -29.23 -7.71
C GLN A 216 34.21 -29.15 -8.13
N ASP A 217 34.58 -29.83 -9.22
CA ASP A 217 35.96 -29.93 -9.70
C ASP A 217 36.60 -28.58 -10.00
N TYR A 218 35.83 -27.62 -10.54
CA TYR A 218 36.36 -26.29 -10.85
C TYR A 218 36.82 -25.53 -9.59
N VAL A 219 36.21 -25.82 -8.43
CA VAL A 219 36.58 -25.22 -7.14
C VAL A 219 37.87 -25.85 -6.62
N HIS A 220 38.01 -27.17 -6.74
CA HIS A 220 39.23 -27.88 -6.41
C HIS A 220 40.40 -27.41 -7.28
N GLY A 221 40.19 -27.27 -8.59
CA GLY A 221 41.17 -26.69 -9.51
C GLY A 221 41.59 -25.27 -9.13
N ALA A 222 40.62 -24.39 -8.79
CA ALA A 222 40.91 -23.02 -8.36
C ALA A 222 41.75 -22.96 -7.08
N LYS A 223 41.52 -23.89 -6.13
CA LYS A 223 42.32 -24.02 -4.90
C LYS A 223 43.76 -24.45 -5.20
N ILE A 224 43.95 -25.43 -6.10
CA ILE A 224 45.29 -25.90 -6.52
C ILE A 224 46.09 -24.76 -7.18
N MET A 225 45.42 -23.88 -7.93
CA MET A 225 46.02 -22.69 -8.53
C MET A 225 46.32 -21.56 -7.53
N GLY A 226 46.04 -21.75 -6.23
CA GLY A 226 46.30 -20.75 -5.20
C GLY A 226 45.31 -19.57 -5.17
N THR A 227 44.13 -19.72 -5.76
CA THR A 227 43.10 -18.68 -5.72
C THR A 227 42.63 -18.46 -4.28
N THR A 228 42.55 -17.20 -3.84
CA THR A 228 42.11 -16.88 -2.48
C THR A 228 40.67 -17.32 -2.25
N THR A 229 40.36 -17.78 -1.03
CA THR A 229 39.01 -18.14 -0.57
C THR A 229 37.95 -17.08 -0.92
N TRP A 230 38.26 -15.81 -0.71
CA TRP A 230 37.34 -14.71 -1.01
C TRP A 230 37.03 -14.60 -2.51
N ASN A 231 38.06 -14.76 -3.35
CA ASN A 231 37.87 -14.74 -4.80
C ASN A 231 37.09 -15.97 -5.27
N ILE A 232 37.35 -17.15 -4.72
CA ILE A 232 36.56 -18.37 -5.00
C ILE A 232 35.09 -18.12 -4.68
N LEU A 233 34.79 -17.56 -3.50
CA LEU A 233 33.43 -17.29 -3.08
C LEU A 233 32.70 -16.30 -4.02
N ILE A 234 33.29 -15.15 -4.30
CA ILE A 234 32.58 -14.04 -4.96
C ILE A 234 32.64 -14.12 -6.48
N ARG A 235 33.72 -14.65 -7.06
CA ARG A 235 33.88 -14.74 -8.52
C ARG A 235 33.45 -16.08 -9.09
N HIS A 236 33.36 -17.13 -8.28
CA HIS A 236 32.99 -18.45 -8.77
C HIS A 236 31.70 -18.95 -8.11
N LEU A 237 31.64 -19.06 -6.78
CA LEU A 237 30.52 -19.74 -6.14
C LEU A 237 29.22 -18.92 -6.14
N ILE A 238 29.24 -17.67 -5.70
CA ILE A 238 28.06 -16.79 -5.68
C ILE A 238 27.48 -16.59 -7.09
N PRO A 239 28.28 -16.30 -8.14
CA PRO A 239 27.78 -16.21 -9.51
C PRO A 239 27.07 -17.48 -10.00
N ASN A 240 27.58 -18.67 -9.64
CA ASN A 240 26.94 -19.93 -9.98
C ASN A 240 25.67 -20.21 -9.16
N ALA A 241 25.49 -19.54 -8.01
CA ALA A 241 24.26 -19.61 -7.21
C ALA A 241 23.21 -18.55 -7.59
N MET A 242 23.44 -17.74 -8.64
CA MET A 242 22.56 -16.62 -9.00
C MET A 242 21.13 -17.05 -9.37
N GLY A 243 20.93 -18.22 -9.97
CA GLY A 243 19.60 -18.71 -10.33
C GLY A 243 18.64 -18.73 -9.12
N PRO A 244 18.93 -19.53 -8.08
CA PRO A 244 18.15 -19.55 -6.84
C PRO A 244 18.06 -18.20 -6.12
N ILE A 245 19.13 -17.39 -6.15
CA ILE A 245 19.15 -16.04 -5.55
C ILE A 245 18.10 -15.14 -6.22
N ILE A 246 18.09 -15.08 -7.56
CA ILE A 246 17.16 -14.25 -8.33
C ILE A 246 15.70 -14.67 -8.07
N VAL A 247 15.44 -15.98 -8.04
CA VAL A 247 14.11 -16.50 -7.71
C VAL A 247 13.67 -16.05 -6.32
N THR A 248 14.57 -16.14 -5.33
CA THR A 248 14.28 -15.74 -3.95
C THR A 248 13.99 -14.24 -3.83
N VAL A 249 14.78 -13.39 -4.50
CA VAL A 249 14.56 -11.93 -4.52
C VAL A 249 13.22 -11.57 -5.17
N THR A 250 12.85 -12.28 -6.23
CA THR A 250 11.59 -12.06 -6.95
C THR A 250 10.38 -12.27 -6.03
N MET A 251 10.44 -13.24 -5.12
CA MET A 251 9.39 -13.48 -4.11
C MET A 251 9.49 -12.55 -2.90
N LEU A 252 10.67 -12.02 -2.62
CA LEU A 252 10.93 -11.18 -1.46
C LEU A 252 10.26 -9.81 -1.57
N ILE A 253 10.34 -9.17 -2.74
CA ILE A 253 9.78 -7.82 -2.94
C ILE A 253 8.26 -7.81 -2.69
N PRO A 254 7.43 -8.68 -3.31
CA PRO A 254 6.01 -8.75 -3.00
C PRO A 254 5.72 -9.07 -1.53
N SER A 255 6.51 -9.97 -0.92
CA SER A 255 6.35 -10.34 0.49
C SER A 255 6.63 -9.15 1.43
N ALA A 256 7.64 -8.33 1.13
CA ALA A 256 7.96 -7.13 1.88
C ALA A 256 6.86 -6.06 1.75
N ILE A 257 6.32 -5.87 0.54
CA ILE A 257 5.18 -4.96 0.30
C ILE A 257 3.97 -5.42 1.11
N PHE A 258 3.64 -6.73 1.08
CA PHE A 258 2.49 -7.25 1.80
C PHE A 258 2.62 -7.07 3.31
N ILE A 259 3.82 -7.27 3.86
CA ILE A 259 4.06 -7.08 5.29
C ILE A 259 4.05 -5.61 5.69
N GLU A 260 4.63 -4.71 4.92
CA GLU A 260 4.47 -3.26 5.14
C GLU A 260 2.98 -2.89 5.13
N ALA A 261 2.25 -3.34 4.10
CA ALA A 261 0.84 -3.06 3.98
C ALA A 261 0.04 -3.62 5.17
N PHE A 262 0.35 -4.83 5.64
CA PHE A 262 -0.27 -5.44 6.81
C PHE A 262 0.00 -4.64 8.09
N MET A 263 1.24 -4.23 8.35
CA MET A 263 1.59 -3.43 9.53
C MET A 263 0.93 -2.04 9.49
N SER A 264 0.95 -1.39 8.34
CA SER A 264 0.26 -0.11 8.12
C SER A 264 -1.25 -0.25 8.26
N PHE A 265 -1.84 -1.35 7.79
CA PHE A 265 -3.26 -1.63 7.90
C PHE A 265 -3.72 -1.79 9.36
N ILE A 266 -2.90 -2.39 10.23
CA ILE A 266 -3.19 -2.53 11.66
C ILE A 266 -2.77 -1.30 12.50
N GLY A 267 -2.34 -0.22 11.85
CA GLY A 267 -1.97 1.05 12.51
C GLY A 267 -0.56 1.09 13.11
N LEU A 268 0.29 0.11 12.83
CA LEU A 268 1.69 0.05 13.29
C LEU A 268 2.69 0.58 12.25
N GLY A 269 2.21 0.97 11.07
CA GLY A 269 3.02 1.50 9.98
C GLY A 269 2.80 2.98 9.75
N VAL A 270 2.63 3.36 8.48
CA VAL A 270 2.59 4.75 8.05
C VAL A 270 1.49 5.54 8.76
N SER A 271 1.86 6.66 9.37
CA SER A 271 0.92 7.58 10.02
C SER A 271 0.45 8.71 9.08
N PRO A 272 -0.79 9.21 9.23
CA PRO A 272 -1.26 10.41 8.50
C PRO A 272 -0.33 11.62 8.72
N PRO A 273 -0.13 12.51 7.71
CA PRO A 273 -0.84 12.61 6.43
C PRO A 273 -0.33 11.64 5.36
N MET A 274 0.78 10.94 5.62
CA MET A 274 1.35 9.96 4.70
C MET A 274 0.40 8.79 4.48
N ALA A 275 0.56 8.10 3.35
CA ALA A 275 -0.27 7.02 2.89
C ALA A 275 0.67 5.96 2.32
N SER A 276 0.35 4.70 2.60
CA SER A 276 0.88 3.55 1.88
C SER A 276 -0.28 2.75 1.32
N TRP A 277 0.00 1.72 0.53
CA TRP A 277 -1.07 0.83 0.09
C TRP A 277 -1.78 0.16 1.28
N GLY A 278 -1.08 -0.09 2.38
CA GLY A 278 -1.68 -0.62 3.62
C GLY A 278 -2.69 0.33 4.26
N THR A 279 -2.32 1.60 4.44
CA THR A 279 -3.24 2.59 5.04
C THR A 279 -4.44 2.84 4.15
N MET A 280 -4.27 2.84 2.82
CA MET A 280 -5.38 3.00 1.88
C MET A 280 -6.38 1.84 1.93
N CYS A 281 -5.90 0.61 2.15
CA CYS A 281 -6.79 -0.53 2.40
C CYS A 281 -7.56 -0.39 3.71
N ASN A 282 -6.93 0.17 4.76
CA ASN A 282 -7.61 0.45 6.03
C ASN A 282 -8.69 1.54 5.84
N ASP A 283 -8.34 2.66 5.19
CA ASP A 283 -9.26 3.77 4.87
C ASP A 283 -10.51 3.26 4.11
N ALA A 284 -10.34 2.24 3.25
CA ALA A 284 -11.41 1.68 2.42
C ALA A 284 -12.44 0.84 3.18
N LEU A 285 -12.08 0.18 4.29
CA LEU A 285 -13.06 -0.53 5.14
C LEU A 285 -14.05 0.42 5.80
N GLU A 286 -13.60 1.65 5.94
CA GLU A 286 -14.19 2.63 6.80
C GLU A 286 -15.21 3.49 5.99
N ALA A 287 -15.20 3.41 4.63
CA ALA A 287 -15.93 4.25 3.66
C ALA A 287 -17.14 3.57 2.96
#